data_AF-M0LQE0-F1
#
_entry.id   AF-M0LQE0-F1
#
_cell.length_a   1.000
_cell.length_b   1.000
_cell.length_c   1.000
_cell.angle_alpha   90.00
_cell.angle_beta   90.00
_cell.angle_gamma   90.00
#
_symmetry.space_group_name_H-M   'P 1'
#
loop_
_entity.id
_entity.type
_entity.pdbx_description
1 polymer ?
#
loop_
_entity_poly.entity_id
_entity_poly.type
_entity_poly.pdbx_seq_one_letter_code
_entity_poly.pdbx_strand_id
1 'polypeptide(L)' 'MLERFGIESRDLRNLVVVAAIVAAMTTLQVDETVVVSLVVGLVVGLVSAVVFLVVTILINAVKPAY' A
#
# COMPACT_ATOMS: atom_id res chain seq x y z
N MET A 1 -18.42 -0.01 -1.26
CA MET A 1 -18.40 0.93 -0.11
C MET A 1 -17.26 1.94 -0.16
N LEU A 2 -16.10 1.65 -0.78
CA LEU A 2 -14.99 2.62 -0.90
C LEU A 2 -15.17 3.67 -2.01
N GLU A 3 -16.06 3.44 -2.97
CA GLU A 3 -16.41 4.41 -4.02
C GLU A 3 -16.99 5.71 -3.45
N ARG A 4 -17.63 5.68 -2.28
CA ARG A 4 -18.11 6.89 -1.58
C ARG A 4 -16.99 7.80 -1.09
N PHE A 5 -15.77 7.28 -0.95
CA PHE A 5 -14.58 8.02 -0.55
C PHE A 5 -13.71 8.42 -1.76
N GLY A 6 -14.22 8.25 -2.99
CA GLY A 6 -13.46 8.55 -4.21
C GLY A 6 -12.35 7.54 -4.53
N ILE A 7 -12.36 6.35 -3.92
CA ILE A 7 -11.40 5.29 -4.24
C ILE A 7 -11.98 4.44 -5.38
N GLU A 8 -11.34 4.50 -6.55
CA GLU A 8 -11.70 3.69 -7.70
C GLU A 8 -11.17 2.25 -7.56
N SER A 9 -11.82 1.29 -8.22
CA SER A 9 -11.32 -0.10 -8.31
C SER A 9 -9.90 -0.19 -8.89
N ARG A 10 -9.50 0.80 -9.70
CA ARG A 10 -8.14 0.92 -10.22
C ARG A 10 -7.13 1.29 -9.13
N ASP A 11 -7.52 2.16 -8.20
CA ASP A 11 -6.67 2.56 -7.07
C ASP A 11 -6.47 1.39 -6.10
N LEU A 12 -7.50 0.57 -5.89
CA LEU A 12 -7.36 -0.67 -5.12
C LEU A 12 -6.39 -1.65 -5.76
N ARG A 13 -6.44 -1.82 -7.08
CA ARG A 13 -5.48 -2.67 -7.79
C ARG A 13 -4.06 -2.12 -7.68
N ASN A 14 -3.89 -0.81 -7.83
CA ASN A 14 -2.60 -0.15 -7.67
C ASN A 14 -2.07 -0.31 -6.23
N LEU A 15 -2.93 -0.18 -5.22
CA LEU A 15 -2.58 -0.40 -3.83
C LEU A 15 -2.04 -1.82 -3.58
N VAL A 16 -2.71 -2.85 -4.11
CA VAL A 16 -2.25 -4.24 -3.97
C VAL A 16 -0.89 -4.44 -4.65
N VAL A 17 -0.71 -3.87 -5.85
CA VAL A 17 0.56 -3.95 -6.58
C VAL A 17 1.69 -3.26 -5.81
N VAL A 18 1.45 -2.06 -5.29
CA VAL A 18 2.46 -1.31 -4.51
C VAL A 18 2.80 -2.05 -3.23
N ALA A 19 1.80 -2.52 -2.47
CA ALA A 19 2.01 -3.29 -1.24
C ALA A 19 2.83 -4.55 -1.50
N ALA A 20 2.56 -5.27 -2.60
CA ALA A 20 3.29 -6.47 -2.97
C ALA A 20 4.75 -6.16 -3.35
N ILE A 21 4.99 -5.10 -4.14
CA ILE A 21 6.34 -4.67 -4.52
C ILE A 21 7.14 -4.28 -3.28
N VAL A 22 6.54 -3.47 -2.39
CA VAL A 22 7.21 -3.04 -1.16
C VAL A 22 7.52 -4.24 -0.27
N ALA A 23 6.56 -5.14 -0.05
CA ALA A 23 6.78 -6.33 0.75
C ALA A 23 7.90 -7.21 0.18
N ALA A 24 7.94 -7.42 -1.13
CA ALA A 24 9.00 -8.17 -1.79
C ALA A 24 10.37 -7.48 -1.62
N MET A 25 10.44 -6.17 -1.87
CA MET A 25 11.68 -5.39 -1.73
C MET A 25 12.21 -5.40 -0.30
N THR A 26 11.33 -5.29 0.70
CA THR A 26 11.71 -5.37 2.11
C THR A 26 12.17 -6.77 2.46
N THR A 27 11.44 -7.81 2.05
CA THR A 27 11.82 -9.22 2.32
C THR A 27 13.22 -9.54 1.77
N LEU A 28 13.56 -9.02 0.59
CA LEU A 28 14.85 -9.26 -0.05
C LEU A 28 16.03 -8.50 0.58
N GLN A 29 15.76 -7.46 1.38
CA GLN A 29 16.80 -6.63 2.01
C GLN A 29 17.09 -7.00 3.47
N VAL A 30 16.22 -7.78 4.10
CA VAL A 30 16.41 -8.17 5.51
C VAL A 30 17.33 -9.38 5.58
N ASP A 31 18.56 -9.16 6.04
CA ASP A 31 19.59 -10.18 6.27
C ASP A 31 19.32 -10.99 7.56
N GLU A 32 18.13 -11.58 7.66
CA GLU A 32 17.72 -12.44 8.77
C GLU A 32 17.21 -13.79 8.25
N THR A 33 16.72 -14.65 9.15
CA THR A 33 16.05 -15.88 8.73
C THR A 33 14.87 -15.58 7.81
N VAL A 34 14.64 -16.46 6.82
CA VAL A 34 13.58 -16.31 5.81
C VAL A 34 12.21 -16.02 6.43
N VAL A 35 11.90 -16.66 7.56
CA VAL A 35 10.63 -16.46 8.28
C VAL A 35 10.54 -15.04 8.82
N VAL A 36 11.61 -14.50 9.43
CA VAL A 36 11.64 -13.14 9.95
C VAL A 36 11.54 -12.13 8.80
N SER A 37 12.30 -12.31 7.72
CA SER A 37 12.28 -11.40 6.56
C SER A 37 10.90 -11.34 5.90
N LEU A 38 10.19 -12.47 5.80
CA LEU A 38 8.82 -12.52 5.30
C LEU A 38 7.83 -11.78 6.20
N VAL A 39 7.93 -11.96 7.53
CA VAL A 39 7.05 -11.28 8.48
C VAL A 39 7.29 -9.77 8.42
N VAL A 40 8.56 -9.34 8.38
CA VAL A 40 8.91 -7.92 8.26
C VAL A 40 8.39 -7.34 6.94
N GLY A 41 8.62 -8.02 5.82
CA GLY A 41 8.10 -7.59 4.52
C GLY A 41 6.58 -7.48 4.49
N LEU A 42 5.88 -8.42 5.11
CA LEU A 42 4.41 -8.39 5.22
C LEU A 42 3.93 -7.20 6.06
N VAL A 43 4.55 -6.95 7.22
CA VAL A 43 4.20 -5.80 8.08
C VAL A 43 4.45 -4.49 7.34
N VAL A 44 5.62 -4.32 6.73
CA VAL A 44 5.96 -3.10 5.99
C VAL A 44 5.01 -2.91 4.80
N GLY A 45 4.73 -3.95 4.03
CA GLY A 45 3.78 -3.91 2.92
C GLY A 45 2.37 -3.49 3.37
N LEU A 46 1.88 -4.02 4.50
CA LEU A 46 0.59 -3.62 5.07
C LEU A 46 0.59 -2.15 5.51
N VAL A 47 1.64 -1.70 6.20
CA VAL A 47 1.78 -0.29 6.60
C VAL A 47 1.79 0.62 5.37
N SER A 48 2.56 0.28 4.34
CA SER A 48 2.59 1.03 3.09
C SER A 48 1.23 1.05 2.38
N ALA A 49 0.48 -0.04 2.41
CA ALA A 49 -0.88 -0.09 1.85
C ALA A 49 -1.82 0.88 2.58
N VAL A 50 -1.77 0.92 3.91
CA VAL A 50 -2.56 1.85 4.71
C VAL A 50 -2.18 3.31 4.40
N VAL A 51 -0.88 3.62 4.39
CA VAL A 51 -0.39 4.97 4.05
C VAL A 51 -0.83 5.38 2.66
N PHE A 52 -0.70 4.49 1.66
CA PHE A 52 -1.16 4.75 0.31
C PHE A 52 -2.64 5.10 0.27
N LEU A 53 -3.48 4.32 0.96
CA LEU A 53 -4.92 4.54 1.02
C LEU A 53 -5.25 5.90 1.65
N VAL A 54 -4.59 6.25 2.76
CA VAL A 54 -4.76 7.56 3.42
C VAL A 54 -4.36 8.70 2.49
N VAL A 55 -3.22 8.58 1.81
CA VAL A 55 -2.74 9.58 0.86
C VAL A 55 -3.68 9.74 -0.33
N THR A 56 -4.17 8.64 -0.91
CA THR A 56 -5.16 8.66 -1.99
C THR A 56 -6.44 9.38 -1.55
N ILE A 57 -6.96 9.07 -0.36
CA ILE A 57 -8.13 9.76 0.19
C ILE A 57 -7.86 11.25 0.34
N LEU A 58 -6.71 11.62 0.91
CA LEU A 58 -6.38 13.03 1.14
C LEU A 58 -6.24 13.80 -0.18
N ILE A 59 -5.58 13.20 -1.18
CA ILE A 59 -5.45 13.78 -2.52
C ILE A 59 -6.82 13.97 -3.17
N ASN A 60 -7.69 12.97 -3.08
CA ASN A 60 -9.04 13.05 -3.65
C ASN A 60 -9.93 14.05 -2.90
N ALA A 61 -9.73 14.24 -1.60
CA ALA A 61 -10.45 15.24 -0.81
C ALA A 61 -10.04 16.68 -1.14
N VAL A 62 -8.79 16.91 -1.53
CA VAL A 62 -8.24 18.25 -1.86
C VAL A 62 -8.26 18.53 -3.36
N LYS A 63 -8.57 17.52 -4.20
CA LYS A 63 -8.56 17.66 -5.66
C LYS A 63 -9.55 18.76 -6.09
N PRO A 64 -9.08 19.82 -6.77
CA PRO A 64 -9.98 20.84 -7.30
C PRO A 64 -10.76 20.26 -8.48
N ALA A 65 -12.06 20.54 -8.52
CA ALA A 65 -12.94 20.13 -9.61
C ALA A 65 -12.70 21.01 -10.85
N TYR A 66 -11.65 20.69 -11.61
CA TYR A 66 -11.40 21.24 -12.94
C TYR A 66 -11.39 20.12 -13.97
#